data_AF-A0A8T4RZ25-F1
#
_entry.id   AF-A0A8T4RZ25-F1
#
_cell.length_a   1.000
_cell.length_b   1.000
_cell.length_c   1.000
_cell.angle_alpha   90.00
_cell.angle_beta   90.00
_cell.angle_gamma   90.00
#
_symmetry.space_group_name_H-M   'P 1'
#
loop_
_entity.id
_entity.type
_entity.pdbx_description
1 polymer ?
#
loop_
_entity_poly.entity_id
_entity_poly.type
_entity_poly.pdbx_seq_one_letter_code
_entity_poly.pdbx_strand_id
1 'polypeptide(L)'
;MRIMKKSLILILFLAILALLLNGCGKAECKVNSDCPSVPGKSASCTEKQCSYNSLPNACGNGIMDALEDGKKGSKCTCPEDWGGKCEGKEKIERDGREYDAQYLEYYCNARQDCVFGVDKNKARPIDLIDERQLSYFTLETKTSFIRPMDVASDKFTFRIALKDKGKELVLPVKITKVTVTGGEVLFGENANEGFLNGIGDSLAVQVPITYIPEYSEEEKALGYKIDYEYRITQQGQRLENGSFESVISEPQRSSFDKYFRESVFLVKAGEASG
;
A
#
# COMPACT_ATOMS: atom_id res chain seq x y z
N MET A 1 10.59 -35.55 85.06
CA MET A 1 11.43 -34.83 84.08
C MET A 1 10.70 -34.73 82.72
N ARG A 2 9.59 -33.98 82.62
CA ARG A 2 8.72 -33.98 81.42
C ARG A 2 8.06 -32.63 81.10
N ILE A 3 8.55 -31.54 81.69
CA ILE A 3 7.96 -30.19 81.57
C ILE A 3 8.81 -29.25 80.69
N MET A 4 10.09 -29.55 80.43
CA MET A 4 10.98 -28.64 79.70
C MET A 4 10.88 -28.67 78.15
N LYS A 5 10.21 -29.65 77.54
CA LYS A 5 10.11 -29.75 76.06
C LYS A 5 9.04 -28.84 75.44
N LYS A 6 7.97 -28.50 76.17
CA LYS A 6 6.88 -27.65 75.65
C LYS A 6 7.25 -26.16 75.64
N SER A 7 8.01 -25.68 76.63
CA SER A 7 8.51 -24.30 76.64
C SER A 7 9.57 -24.04 75.57
N LEU A 8 10.40 -25.02 75.22
CA LEU A 8 11.46 -24.83 74.22
C LEU A 8 10.89 -24.62 72.80
N ILE A 9 9.80 -25.34 72.46
CA ILE A 9 9.10 -25.18 71.17
C ILE A 9 8.41 -23.81 71.10
N LEU A 10 7.80 -23.34 72.20
CA LEU A 10 7.16 -22.03 72.26
C LEU A 10 8.18 -20.89 72.07
N ILE A 11 9.35 -21.00 72.71
CA ILE A 11 10.45 -20.02 72.59
C ILE A 11 11.02 -20.01 71.16
N LEU A 12 11.19 -21.18 70.52
CA LEU A 12 11.65 -21.28 69.14
C LEU A 12 10.63 -20.65 68.16
N PHE A 13 9.33 -20.89 68.37
CA PHE A 13 8.28 -20.30 67.54
C PHE A 13 8.19 -18.78 67.71
N LEU A 14 8.33 -18.27 68.94
CA LEU A 14 8.42 -16.83 69.23
C LEU A 14 9.68 -16.18 68.62
N ALA A 15 10.82 -16.87 68.63
CA ALA A 15 12.05 -16.39 68.00
C ALA A 15 11.94 -16.34 66.47
N ILE A 16 11.31 -17.35 65.85
CA ILE A 16 11.06 -17.37 64.40
C ILE A 16 10.05 -16.29 64.00
N LEU A 17 8.98 -16.08 64.79
CA LEU A 17 8.01 -15.01 64.55
C LEU A 17 8.65 -13.62 64.71
N ALA A 18 9.56 -13.44 65.67
CA ALA A 18 10.33 -12.20 65.85
C ALA A 18 11.36 -11.95 64.71
N LEU A 19 11.88 -13.01 64.09
CA LEU A 19 12.72 -12.91 62.89
C LEU A 19 11.92 -12.53 61.63
N LEU A 20 10.68 -13.02 61.50
CA LEU A 20 9.78 -12.65 60.40
C LEU A 20 9.29 -11.19 60.52
N LEU A 21 9.13 -10.66 61.74
CA LEU A 21 8.77 -9.26 61.98
C LEU A 21 9.91 -8.27 61.71
N ASN A 22 11.18 -8.71 61.78
CA ASN A 22 12.34 -7.87 61.42
C ASN A 22 12.68 -7.90 59.91
N GLY A 23 11.93 -8.66 59.12
CA GLY A 23 11.96 -8.61 57.65
C GLY A 23 11.18 -7.45 57.04
N CYS A 24 10.83 -6.42 57.83
CA CYS A 24 10.30 -5.16 57.32
C CYS A 24 11.22 -4.62 56.23
N GLY A 25 10.70 -4.57 55.00
CA GLY A 25 11.45 -4.30 53.78
C GLY A 25 12.41 -3.13 53.92
N LYS A 26 13.65 -3.31 53.43
CA LYS A 26 14.62 -2.21 53.33
C LYS A 26 13.93 -1.02 52.65
N ALA A 27 13.97 0.13 53.32
CA ALA A 27 13.50 1.40 52.77
C ALA A 27 14.12 1.62 51.39
N GLU A 28 13.27 1.74 50.37
CA GLU A 28 13.68 1.93 48.97
C GLU A 28 14.12 3.39 48.74
N CYS A 29 13.46 4.35 49.40
CA CYS A 29 13.71 5.78 49.25
C CYS A 29 13.58 6.52 50.59
N LYS A 30 14.19 7.71 50.66
CA LYS A 30 13.99 8.70 51.75
C LYS A 30 13.35 9.98 51.23
N VAL A 31 13.68 10.38 50.02
CA VAL A 31 13.12 11.54 49.32
C VAL A 31 12.70 11.16 47.90
N ASN A 32 11.85 11.96 47.26
CA ASN A 32 11.35 11.67 45.90
C ASN A 32 12.49 11.52 44.87
N SER A 33 13.59 12.25 45.04
CA SER A 33 14.76 12.17 44.15
C SER A 33 15.56 10.87 44.29
N ASP A 34 15.31 10.07 45.33
CA ASP A 34 15.92 8.75 45.48
C ASP A 34 15.23 7.70 44.58
N CYS A 35 14.01 8.00 44.13
CA CYS A 35 13.28 7.10 43.25
C CYS A 35 13.82 7.17 41.81
N PRO A 36 14.12 6.01 41.18
CA PRO A 36 14.51 5.95 39.78
C PRO A 36 13.53 6.71 38.88
N SER A 37 14.06 7.46 37.91
CA SER A 37 13.21 8.08 36.90
C SER A 37 12.61 7.01 36.00
N VAL A 38 11.29 6.97 35.88
CA VAL A 38 10.56 6.11 34.94
C VAL A 38 9.92 7.01 33.89
N PRO A 39 10.12 6.77 32.57
CA PRO A 39 9.48 7.54 31.51
C PRO A 39 7.97 7.65 31.71
N GLY A 40 7.39 8.82 31.41
CA GLY A 40 5.95 9.05 31.53
C GLY A 40 5.37 8.99 32.95
N LYS A 41 6.19 8.89 34.01
CA LYS A 41 5.70 8.76 35.39
C LYS A 41 6.37 9.73 36.35
N SER A 42 5.57 10.29 37.26
CA SER A 42 6.05 11.03 38.41
C SER A 42 6.34 10.06 39.56
N ALA A 43 7.54 10.16 40.14
CA ALA A 43 7.93 9.35 41.28
C ALA A 43 7.72 10.11 42.59
N SER A 44 7.20 9.42 43.60
CA SER A 44 7.01 9.94 44.95
C SER A 44 7.47 8.91 45.97
N CYS A 45 8.17 9.33 47.01
CA CYS A 45 8.58 8.46 48.10
C CYS A 45 7.49 8.46 49.18
N THR A 46 6.65 7.43 49.18
CA THR A 46 5.53 7.29 50.10
C THR A 46 5.81 6.09 51.00
N GLU A 47 5.81 6.29 52.32
CA GLU A 47 6.10 5.23 53.31
C GLU A 47 7.44 4.49 53.07
N LYS A 48 8.45 5.23 52.56
CA LYS A 48 9.78 4.69 52.20
C LYS A 48 9.77 3.71 51.02
N GLN A 49 8.71 3.70 50.22
CA GLN A 49 8.60 2.98 48.96
C GLN A 49 8.39 3.96 47.80
N CYS A 50 8.94 3.64 46.63
CA CYS A 50 8.73 4.46 45.45
C CYS A 50 7.36 4.18 44.83
N SER A 51 6.50 5.19 44.80
CA SER A 51 5.20 5.17 44.14
C SER A 51 5.25 6.00 42.86
N TYR A 52 4.80 5.40 41.76
CA TYR A 52 4.82 6.00 40.42
C TYR A 52 3.41 6.29 39.94
N ASN A 53 3.12 7.55 39.65
CA ASN A 53 1.87 7.98 39.06
C ASN A 53 2.08 8.38 37.61
N SER A 54 1.25 7.86 36.70
CA SER A 54 1.28 8.20 35.27
C SER A 54 1.06 9.70 35.07
N LEU A 55 1.93 10.31 34.28
CA LEU A 55 1.79 11.70 33.85
C LEU A 55 0.92 11.72 32.58
N PRO A 56 -0.16 12.51 32.56
CA PRO A 56 -1.02 12.57 31.37
C PRO A 56 -0.29 13.21 30.19
N ASN A 57 -0.55 12.70 29.00
CA ASN A 57 0.04 13.12 27.73
C ASN A 57 1.57 12.99 27.65
N ALA A 58 2.13 11.99 28.34
CA ALA A 58 3.57 11.77 28.41
C ALA A 58 3.90 10.34 27.98
N CYS A 59 4.84 10.21 27.05
CA CYS A 59 5.19 8.90 26.52
C CYS A 59 5.86 8.00 27.58
N GLY A 60 5.47 6.73 27.59
CA GLY A 60 5.91 5.70 28.53
C GLY A 60 5.02 5.59 29.79
N ASN A 61 3.88 6.29 29.82
CA ASN A 61 2.98 6.27 30.98
C ASN A 61 2.08 5.02 31.03
N GLY A 62 2.05 4.21 29.96
CA GLY A 62 1.27 3.00 29.75
C GLY A 62 -0.18 3.25 29.30
N ILE A 63 -0.54 4.48 28.91
CA ILE A 63 -1.88 4.92 28.52
C ILE A 63 -1.80 5.50 27.12
N MET A 64 -2.67 5.06 26.22
CA MET A 64 -2.76 5.61 24.87
C MET A 64 -3.46 6.97 24.90
N ASP A 65 -2.72 8.04 25.22
CA ASP A 65 -3.27 9.38 25.29
C ASP A 65 -3.46 9.97 23.88
N ALA A 66 -4.45 10.86 23.73
CA ALA A 66 -4.69 11.54 22.45
C ALA A 66 -3.50 12.42 22.02
N LEU A 67 -2.73 12.89 23.01
CA LEU A 67 -1.48 13.60 22.82
C LEU A 67 -0.37 12.91 23.62
N GLU A 68 0.80 12.73 23.03
CA GLU A 68 2.01 12.18 23.68
C GLU A 68 3.14 13.18 23.47
N ASP A 69 3.67 13.73 24.57
CA ASP A 69 4.72 14.76 24.56
C ASP A 69 4.39 15.96 23.64
N GLY A 70 3.11 16.36 23.63
CA GLY A 70 2.60 17.47 22.83
C GLY A 70 2.41 17.17 21.33
N LYS A 71 2.55 15.91 20.91
CA LYS A 71 2.26 15.43 19.55
C LYS A 71 1.02 14.54 19.56
N LYS A 72 0.39 14.30 18.41
CA LYS A 72 -0.71 13.31 18.31
C LYS A 72 -0.22 11.94 18.80
N GLY A 73 -0.95 11.31 19.72
CA GLY A 73 -0.64 9.96 20.21
C GLY A 73 -0.82 8.92 19.11
N SER A 74 0.22 8.13 18.87
CA SER A 74 0.22 7.00 17.93
C SER A 74 1.44 6.11 18.13
N LYS A 75 1.45 4.94 17.47
CA LYS A 75 2.64 4.07 17.34
C LYS A 75 3.86 4.76 16.73
N CYS A 76 3.70 5.93 16.12
CA CYS A 76 4.78 6.71 15.51
C CYS A 76 5.39 7.74 16.46
N THR A 77 4.61 8.24 17.42
CA THR A 77 5.05 9.26 18.37
C THR A 77 5.41 8.66 19.72
N CYS A 78 4.67 7.65 20.17
CA CYS A 78 4.96 6.91 21.40
C CYS A 78 4.74 5.39 21.23
N PRO A 79 5.72 4.66 20.66
CA PRO A 79 5.66 3.21 20.53
C PRO A 79 5.45 2.47 21.86
N GLU A 80 5.95 3.03 22.96
CA GLU A 80 5.95 2.40 24.29
C GLU A 80 4.52 2.22 24.81
N ASP A 81 3.66 3.22 24.64
CA ASP A 81 2.28 3.19 25.09
C ASP A 81 1.32 2.56 24.07
N TRP A 82 1.72 2.57 22.79
CA TRP A 82 0.88 2.11 21.67
C TRP A 82 1.19 0.69 21.19
N GLY A 83 1.82 -0.13 22.05
CA GLY A 83 2.03 -1.55 21.78
C GLY A 83 3.13 -1.85 20.75
N GLY A 84 4.09 -0.95 20.60
CA GLY A 84 5.27 -1.11 19.76
C GLY A 84 5.39 -0.11 18.63
N LYS A 85 6.47 -0.23 17.86
CA LYS A 85 6.77 0.64 16.73
C LYS A 85 5.84 0.33 15.56
N CYS A 86 5.51 1.36 14.77
CA CYS A 86 4.85 1.20 13.48
C CYS A 86 5.86 0.76 12.41
N GLU A 87 6.33 -0.49 12.51
CA GLU A 87 7.27 -1.10 11.57
C GLU A 87 6.98 -2.59 11.43
N GLY A 88 7.46 -3.19 10.34
CA GLY A 88 7.30 -4.62 10.07
C GLY A 88 6.32 -4.91 8.93
N LYS A 89 6.24 -6.18 8.56
CA LYS A 89 5.37 -6.66 7.49
C LYS A 89 3.96 -6.89 8.01
N GLU A 90 2.97 -6.60 7.16
CA GLU A 90 1.60 -6.90 7.49
C GLU A 90 1.37 -8.42 7.54
N LYS A 91 0.51 -8.89 8.45
CA LYS A 91 0.08 -10.29 8.48
C LYS A 91 -1.14 -10.46 7.58
N ILE A 92 -1.03 -11.31 6.57
CA ILE A 92 -2.14 -11.64 5.67
C ILE A 92 -2.63 -13.06 5.96
N GLU A 93 -3.94 -13.24 6.05
CA GLU A 93 -4.55 -14.56 6.19
C GLU A 93 -4.88 -15.12 4.80
N ARG A 94 -4.43 -16.35 4.54
CA ARG A 94 -4.77 -17.09 3.33
C ARG A 94 -5.04 -18.54 3.69
N ASP A 95 -6.21 -19.04 3.31
CA ASP A 95 -6.64 -20.42 3.58
C ASP A 95 -6.55 -20.80 5.08
N GLY A 96 -6.90 -19.86 5.98
CA GLY A 96 -6.90 -20.07 7.43
C GLY A 96 -5.52 -20.04 8.09
N ARG A 97 -4.49 -19.50 7.40
CA ARG A 97 -3.11 -19.39 7.91
C ARG A 97 -2.60 -17.97 7.71
N GLU A 98 -1.88 -17.47 8.71
CA GLU A 98 -1.21 -16.16 8.65
C GLU A 98 0.17 -16.25 8.00
N TYR A 99 0.46 -15.29 7.13
CA TYR A 99 1.74 -15.14 6.45
C TYR A 99 2.21 -13.68 6.55
N ASP A 100 3.52 -13.47 6.52
CA ASP A 100 4.05 -12.13 6.29
C ASP A 100 3.78 -11.72 4.85
N ALA A 101 3.20 -10.53 4.68
CA ALA A 101 3.02 -9.90 3.39
C ALA A 101 4.38 -9.69 2.70
N GLN A 102 4.38 -9.78 1.36
CA GLN A 102 5.59 -9.63 0.59
C GLN A 102 6.02 -8.16 0.51
N TYR A 103 5.07 -7.25 0.32
CA TYR A 103 5.29 -5.84 0.03
C TYR A 103 4.57 -4.87 0.96
N LEU A 104 3.50 -5.31 1.64
CA LEU A 104 2.82 -4.49 2.64
C LEU A 104 3.64 -4.39 3.92
N GLU A 105 3.98 -3.15 4.27
CA GLU A 105 4.73 -2.83 5.48
C GLU A 105 4.03 -1.70 6.24
N TYR A 106 4.13 -1.77 7.57
CA TYR A 106 3.75 -0.68 8.46
C TYR A 106 4.82 0.41 8.42
N TYR A 107 4.38 1.66 8.29
CA TYR A 107 5.26 2.81 8.39
C TYR A 107 4.52 4.04 8.88
N CYS A 108 5.29 4.99 9.40
CA CYS A 108 4.78 6.29 9.81
C CYS A 108 4.71 7.24 8.63
N ASN A 109 3.51 7.70 8.30
CA ASN A 109 3.35 8.70 7.25
C ASN A 109 3.80 10.10 7.72
N ALA A 110 3.78 11.09 6.82
CA ALA A 110 4.17 12.47 7.15
C ALA A 110 3.30 13.13 8.25
N ARG A 111 2.10 12.60 8.52
CA ARG A 111 1.18 13.06 9.57
C ARG A 111 1.38 12.35 10.91
N GLN A 112 2.40 11.49 11.02
CA GLN A 112 2.66 10.65 12.20
C GLN A 112 1.55 9.63 12.48
N ASP A 113 0.79 9.25 11.45
CA ASP A 113 -0.15 8.14 11.54
C ASP A 113 0.57 6.85 11.16
N CYS A 114 0.27 5.78 11.89
CA CYS A 114 0.70 4.44 11.52
C CYS A 114 -0.20 3.93 10.41
N VAL A 115 0.37 3.74 9.22
CA VAL A 115 -0.34 3.24 8.05
C VAL A 115 0.34 1.99 7.53
N PHE A 116 -0.38 1.18 6.75
CA PHE A 116 0.22 0.07 6.03
C PHE A 116 0.09 0.29 4.52
N GLY A 117 1.14 0.00 3.78
CA GLY A 117 1.15 0.21 2.34
C GLY A 117 2.45 -0.23 1.70
N VAL A 118 2.63 0.16 0.44
CA VAL A 118 3.84 -0.15 -0.32
C VAL A 118 4.93 0.87 0.02
N ASP A 119 6.11 0.39 0.44
CA ASP A 119 7.31 1.23 0.51
C ASP A 119 7.72 1.69 -0.90
N LYS A 120 7.54 2.98 -1.17
CA LYS A 120 7.84 3.61 -2.47
C LYS A 120 9.31 3.48 -2.88
N ASN A 121 10.23 3.26 -1.94
CA ASN A 121 11.65 3.03 -2.25
C ASN A 121 11.92 1.63 -2.79
N LYS A 122 11.04 0.67 -2.49
CA LYS A 122 11.10 -0.71 -3.00
C LYS A 122 10.31 -0.89 -4.30
N ALA A 123 9.37 0.02 -4.56
CA ALA A 123 8.56 0.03 -5.76
C ALA A 123 9.39 0.41 -7.00
N ARG A 124 9.17 -0.27 -8.13
CA ARG A 124 9.95 -0.06 -9.37
C ARG A 124 9.04 0.12 -10.59
N PRO A 125 9.34 1.05 -11.50
CA PRO A 125 8.62 1.15 -12.76
C PRO A 125 8.91 -0.05 -13.65
N ILE A 126 7.87 -0.58 -14.26
CA ILE A 126 7.90 -1.61 -15.29
C ILE A 126 7.38 -0.97 -16.57
N ASP A 127 8.18 -1.06 -17.63
CA ASP A 127 7.86 -0.57 -18.96
C ASP A 127 7.76 -1.77 -19.91
N LEU A 128 6.62 -1.90 -20.58
CA LEU A 128 6.35 -2.92 -21.59
C LEU A 128 6.09 -2.23 -22.92
N ILE A 129 6.66 -2.76 -24.00
CA ILE A 129 6.48 -2.21 -25.36
C ILE A 129 5.85 -3.30 -26.22
N ASP A 130 4.82 -2.91 -26.98
CA ASP A 130 4.17 -3.73 -27.98
C ASP A 130 4.09 -2.95 -29.29
N GLU A 131 4.40 -3.59 -30.41
CA GLU A 131 4.20 -3.04 -31.74
C GLU A 131 3.22 -3.93 -32.49
N ARG A 132 2.18 -3.31 -33.05
CA ARG A 132 1.11 -4.01 -33.76
C ARG A 132 0.91 -3.43 -35.14
N GLN A 133 1.20 -4.25 -36.15
CA GLN A 133 0.79 -3.98 -37.51
C GLN A 133 -0.69 -4.31 -37.67
N LEU A 134 -1.49 -3.28 -37.97
CA LEU A 134 -2.91 -3.36 -38.31
C LEU A 134 -3.05 -3.25 -39.84
N SER A 135 -4.27 -3.40 -40.35
CA SER A 135 -4.51 -3.47 -41.80
C SER A 135 -3.99 -2.27 -42.58
N TYR A 136 -4.03 -1.06 -42.01
CA TYR A 136 -3.68 0.18 -42.71
C TYR A 136 -2.67 1.05 -41.95
N PHE A 137 -2.15 0.59 -40.82
CA PHE A 137 -1.18 1.34 -40.01
C PHE A 137 -0.52 0.47 -38.96
N THR A 138 0.55 0.98 -38.37
CA THR A 138 1.25 0.32 -37.26
C THR A 138 1.18 1.22 -36.03
N LEU A 139 0.75 0.65 -34.90
CA LEU A 139 0.79 1.30 -33.60
C LEU A 139 1.91 0.71 -32.75
N GLU A 140 2.66 1.58 -32.06
CA GLU A 140 3.52 1.20 -30.94
C GLU A 140 2.84 1.65 -29.65
N THR A 141 2.72 0.75 -28.68
CA THR A 141 2.16 1.02 -27.37
C THR A 141 3.22 0.75 -26.32
N LYS A 142 3.59 1.78 -25.56
CA LYS A 142 4.38 1.64 -24.34
C LYS A 142 3.44 1.69 -23.13
N THR A 143 3.40 0.63 -22.35
CA THR A 143 2.64 0.53 -21.10
C THR A 143 3.59 0.61 -19.92
N SER A 144 3.34 1.54 -19.00
CA SER A 144 4.15 1.79 -17.81
C SER A 144 3.30 1.66 -16.55
N PHE A 145 3.82 0.97 -15.53
CA PHE A 145 3.20 0.85 -14.21
C PHE A 145 4.26 0.63 -13.13
N ILE A 146 3.91 0.80 -11.86
CA ILE A 146 4.81 0.55 -10.73
C ILE A 146 4.60 -0.88 -10.22
N ARG A 147 5.64 -1.59 -9.78
CA ARG A 147 5.50 -2.90 -9.11
C ARG A 147 6.12 -2.85 -7.71
N PRO A 148 5.40 -3.28 -6.67
CA PRO A 148 3.96 -3.60 -6.68
C PRO A 148 3.10 -2.34 -6.88
N MET A 149 1.84 -2.50 -7.33
CA MET A 149 0.89 -1.41 -7.52
C MET A 149 0.02 -1.23 -6.29
N ASP A 150 -0.01 -0.01 -5.74
CA ASP A 150 -1.06 0.41 -4.81
C ASP A 150 -2.33 0.73 -5.58
N VAL A 151 -3.36 -0.10 -5.45
CA VAL A 151 -4.61 0.05 -6.23
C VAL A 151 -5.36 1.34 -5.93
N ALA A 152 -5.10 1.99 -4.80
CA ALA A 152 -5.76 3.23 -4.41
C ALA A 152 -5.14 4.47 -5.08
N SER A 153 -3.83 4.46 -5.33
CA SER A 153 -3.10 5.63 -5.83
C SER A 153 -2.47 5.47 -7.20
N ASP A 154 -2.15 4.25 -7.61
CA ASP A 154 -1.41 3.99 -8.83
C ASP A 154 -2.34 3.85 -10.05
N LYS A 155 -1.73 3.96 -11.22
CA LYS A 155 -2.41 3.93 -12.52
C LYS A 155 -1.51 3.31 -13.58
N PHE A 156 -2.13 2.70 -14.58
CA PHE A 156 -1.42 2.31 -15.79
C PHE A 156 -1.26 3.53 -16.69
N THR A 157 -0.08 3.71 -17.26
CA THR A 157 0.19 4.79 -18.23
C THR A 157 0.49 4.18 -19.58
N PHE A 158 -0.27 4.56 -20.59
CA PHE A 158 -0.09 4.14 -21.98
C PHE A 158 0.43 5.31 -22.79
N ARG A 159 1.48 5.09 -23.57
CA ARG A 159 1.88 5.96 -24.68
C ARG A 159 1.63 5.20 -25.97
N ILE A 160 0.64 5.65 -26.74
CA ILE A 160 0.25 5.03 -28.01
C ILE A 160 0.76 5.94 -29.12
N ALA A 161 1.58 5.41 -30.03
CA ALA A 161 2.20 6.15 -31.11
C ALA A 161 1.89 5.53 -32.48
N LEU A 162 1.66 6.39 -33.49
CA LEU A 162 1.51 5.95 -34.88
C LEU A 162 2.89 5.83 -35.53
N LYS A 163 3.35 4.60 -35.77
CA LYS A 163 4.69 4.34 -36.31
C LYS A 163 4.76 4.38 -37.81
N ASP A 164 3.70 3.91 -38.46
CA ASP A 164 3.61 3.84 -39.92
C ASP A 164 2.15 3.89 -40.36
N LYS A 165 1.90 4.28 -41.62
CA LYS A 165 0.58 4.28 -42.23
C LYS A 165 0.61 3.78 -43.67
N GLY A 166 -0.40 2.99 -44.03
CA GLY A 166 -0.71 2.63 -45.40
C GLY A 166 -1.14 3.85 -46.22
N LYS A 167 -1.07 3.73 -47.55
CA LYS A 167 -1.40 4.82 -48.48
C LYS A 167 -2.89 5.18 -48.41
N GLU A 168 -3.72 4.20 -48.13
CA GLU A 168 -5.17 4.29 -48.07
C GLU A 168 -5.65 4.94 -46.77
N LEU A 169 -4.84 4.94 -45.69
CA LEU A 169 -5.27 5.50 -44.41
C LEU A 169 -5.46 7.02 -44.49
N VAL A 170 -6.65 7.45 -44.08
CA VAL A 170 -7.00 8.85 -43.86
C VAL A 170 -6.86 9.15 -42.36
N LEU A 171 -6.04 10.14 -42.03
CA LEU A 171 -5.80 10.61 -40.67
C LEU A 171 -6.92 11.56 -40.22
N PRO A 172 -7.17 11.72 -38.91
CA PRO A 172 -6.47 11.05 -37.80
C PRO A 172 -6.95 9.62 -37.53
N VAL A 173 -6.10 8.83 -36.88
CA VAL A 173 -6.55 7.63 -36.15
C VAL A 173 -7.04 8.09 -34.78
N LYS A 174 -8.28 7.75 -34.43
CA LYS A 174 -8.91 8.13 -33.18
C LYS A 174 -8.85 6.96 -32.21
N ILE A 175 -8.14 7.09 -31.10
CA ILE A 175 -8.20 6.15 -29.98
C ILE A 175 -9.41 6.52 -29.13
N THR A 176 -10.33 5.59 -28.92
CA THR A 176 -11.60 5.86 -28.24
C THR A 176 -11.62 5.34 -26.81
N LYS A 177 -10.96 4.20 -26.55
CA LYS A 177 -10.92 3.59 -25.22
C LYS A 177 -9.69 2.73 -25.03
N VAL A 178 -9.13 2.77 -23.81
CA VAL A 178 -8.10 1.84 -23.35
C VAL A 178 -8.65 1.10 -22.13
N THR A 179 -8.61 -0.22 -22.17
CA THR A 179 -9.10 -1.12 -21.11
C THR A 179 -7.93 -1.96 -20.62
N VAL A 180 -7.78 -2.12 -19.30
CA VAL A 180 -6.75 -2.98 -18.69
C VAL A 180 -7.43 -4.14 -17.97
N THR A 181 -6.95 -5.35 -18.21
CA THR A 181 -7.55 -6.58 -17.68
C THR A 181 -6.52 -7.51 -17.07
N GLY A 182 -6.96 -8.43 -16.22
CA GLY A 182 -6.22 -9.59 -15.75
C GLY A 182 -7.05 -10.86 -15.92
N GLY A 183 -6.88 -11.53 -17.06
CA GLY A 183 -7.79 -12.59 -17.48
C GLY A 183 -9.20 -12.02 -17.72
N GLU A 184 -10.18 -12.52 -16.99
CA GLU A 184 -11.57 -12.07 -17.06
C GLU A 184 -11.87 -10.86 -16.16
N VAL A 185 -10.90 -10.42 -15.36
CA VAL A 185 -11.06 -9.31 -14.41
C VAL A 185 -10.74 -7.98 -15.09
N LEU A 186 -11.63 -6.99 -14.98
CA LEU A 186 -11.38 -5.62 -15.40
C LEU A 186 -10.61 -4.87 -14.32
N PHE A 187 -9.37 -4.43 -14.59
CA PHE A 187 -8.63 -3.56 -13.67
C PHE A 187 -9.06 -2.11 -13.76
N GLY A 188 -9.39 -1.63 -14.95
CA GLY A 188 -9.86 -0.27 -15.16
C GLY A 188 -9.95 0.07 -16.65
N GLU A 189 -10.58 1.21 -16.94
CA GLU A 189 -10.73 1.71 -18.30
C GLU A 189 -10.67 3.24 -18.36
N ASN A 190 -10.26 3.76 -19.52
CA ASN A 190 -10.33 5.18 -19.82
C ASN A 190 -10.89 5.35 -21.24
N ALA A 191 -12.01 6.07 -21.35
CA ALA A 191 -12.73 6.34 -22.59
C ALA A 191 -12.49 7.78 -23.13
N ASN A 192 -11.41 8.43 -22.70
CA ASN A 192 -11.02 9.72 -23.23
C ASN A 192 -10.49 9.55 -24.64
N GLU A 193 -11.10 10.28 -25.58
CA GLU A 193 -10.71 10.24 -26.98
C GLU A 193 -9.37 10.93 -27.20
N GLY A 194 -8.52 10.33 -28.03
CA GLY A 194 -7.25 10.92 -28.47
C GLY A 194 -7.03 10.72 -29.97
N PHE A 195 -6.28 11.60 -30.58
CA PHE A 195 -6.07 11.63 -32.03
C PHE A 195 -4.58 11.51 -32.37
N LEU A 196 -4.26 10.67 -33.34
CA LEU A 196 -2.95 10.55 -33.95
C LEU A 196 -3.05 11.15 -35.36
N ASN A 197 -2.52 12.36 -35.54
CA ASN A 197 -2.70 13.16 -36.76
C ASN A 197 -1.59 12.94 -37.79
N GLY A 198 -0.54 12.20 -37.44
CA GLY A 198 0.61 11.95 -38.30
C GLY A 198 1.49 10.81 -37.79
N ILE A 199 2.38 10.31 -38.66
CA ILE A 199 3.42 9.36 -38.25
C ILE A 199 4.35 10.07 -37.24
N GLY A 200 4.65 9.38 -36.14
CA GLY A 200 5.44 9.91 -35.03
C GLY A 200 4.60 10.58 -33.94
N ASP A 201 3.32 10.88 -34.21
CA ASP A 201 2.41 11.37 -33.18
C ASP A 201 2.21 10.32 -32.11
N SER A 202 2.06 10.79 -30.87
CA SER A 202 1.73 9.93 -29.74
C SER A 202 0.77 10.62 -28.80
N LEU A 203 -0.07 9.82 -28.14
CA LEU A 203 -0.94 10.26 -27.07
C LEU A 203 -0.64 9.49 -25.80
N ALA A 204 -0.86 10.13 -24.66
CA ALA A 204 -0.71 9.54 -23.34
C ALA A 204 -2.08 9.31 -22.71
N VAL A 205 -2.39 8.08 -22.32
CA VAL A 205 -3.61 7.71 -21.59
C VAL A 205 -3.22 7.19 -20.22
N GLN A 206 -3.92 7.65 -19.18
CA GLN A 206 -3.77 7.12 -17.83
C GLN A 206 -5.03 6.35 -17.47
N VAL A 207 -4.90 5.08 -17.13
CA VAL A 207 -6.01 4.22 -16.73
C VAL A 207 -5.93 4.00 -15.22
N PRO A 208 -6.83 4.61 -14.42
CA PRO A 208 -6.88 4.36 -12.98
C PRO A 208 -7.32 2.93 -12.71
N ILE A 209 -6.87 2.36 -11.59
CA ILE A 209 -7.32 1.05 -11.14
C ILE A 209 -8.66 1.22 -10.42
N THR A 210 -9.68 0.53 -10.89
CA THR A 210 -11.01 0.44 -10.26
C THR A 210 -11.24 -0.92 -9.61
N TYR A 211 -10.40 -1.91 -9.91
CA TYR A 211 -10.46 -3.23 -9.29
C TYR A 211 -9.97 -3.19 -7.84
N ILE A 212 -10.73 -3.83 -6.96
CA ILE A 212 -10.37 -4.02 -5.55
C ILE A 212 -9.93 -5.48 -5.40
N PRO A 213 -8.64 -5.73 -5.08
CA PRO A 213 -8.13 -7.07 -4.84
C PRO A 213 -8.93 -7.81 -3.76
N GLU A 214 -9.09 -9.11 -3.94
CA GLU A 214 -9.78 -9.97 -2.96
C GLU A 214 -8.94 -10.11 -1.68
N TYR A 215 -7.63 -10.22 -1.85
CA TYR A 215 -6.65 -10.29 -0.77
C TYR A 215 -5.86 -8.98 -0.69
N SER A 216 -5.24 -8.70 0.47
CA SER A 216 -4.40 -7.51 0.64
C SER A 216 -3.24 -7.45 -0.37
N GLU A 217 -2.81 -8.61 -0.85
CA GLU A 217 -1.81 -8.79 -1.89
C GLU A 217 -2.28 -9.85 -2.91
N GLU A 218 -2.26 -9.50 -4.19
CA GLU A 218 -2.74 -10.39 -5.24
C GLU A 218 -1.92 -10.23 -6.52
N GLU A 219 -1.49 -11.36 -7.10
CA GLU A 219 -0.80 -11.39 -8.38
C GLU A 219 -1.76 -11.84 -9.48
N LYS A 220 -1.85 -11.06 -10.56
CA LYS A 220 -2.71 -11.34 -11.71
C LYS A 220 -1.96 -11.17 -13.02
N ALA A 221 -2.41 -11.85 -14.07
CA ALA A 221 -1.92 -11.60 -15.43
C ALA A 221 -2.23 -10.15 -15.87
N LEU A 222 -1.46 -9.62 -16.81
CA LEU A 222 -1.69 -8.31 -17.42
C LEU A 222 -2.12 -8.43 -18.87
N GLY A 223 -3.26 -7.82 -19.20
CA GLY A 223 -3.70 -7.59 -20.55
C GLY A 223 -4.22 -6.18 -20.74
N TYR A 224 -4.30 -5.74 -21.98
CA TYR A 224 -5.03 -4.53 -22.35
C TYR A 224 -5.74 -4.69 -23.68
N LYS A 225 -6.74 -3.83 -23.87
CA LYS A 225 -7.49 -3.66 -25.12
C LYS A 225 -7.49 -2.18 -25.50
N ILE A 226 -7.23 -1.89 -26.78
CA ILE A 226 -7.34 -0.54 -27.34
C ILE A 226 -8.44 -0.56 -28.40
N ASP A 227 -9.48 0.23 -28.18
CA ASP A 227 -10.53 0.52 -29.16
C ASP A 227 -10.15 1.77 -29.95
N TYR A 228 -10.34 1.72 -31.27
CA TYR A 228 -9.95 2.80 -32.18
C TYR A 228 -10.90 2.92 -33.37
N GLU A 229 -10.88 4.10 -33.99
CA GLU A 229 -11.65 4.46 -35.17
C GLU A 229 -10.74 5.07 -36.23
N TYR A 230 -10.94 4.71 -37.49
CA TYR A 230 -10.15 5.20 -38.62
C TYR A 230 -10.99 5.30 -39.89
N ARG A 231 -10.48 6.02 -40.89
CA ARG A 231 -11.08 6.12 -42.23
C ARG A 231 -10.06 5.70 -43.29
N ILE A 232 -10.53 5.20 -44.41
CA ILE A 232 -9.68 4.87 -45.56
C ILE A 232 -10.18 5.52 -46.84
N THR A 233 -9.28 5.70 -47.78
CA THR A 233 -9.58 6.06 -49.16
C THR A 233 -9.96 4.79 -49.91
N GLN A 234 -11.13 4.80 -50.54
CA GLN A 234 -11.65 3.72 -51.38
C GLN A 234 -11.77 4.21 -52.83
N GLN A 235 -11.67 3.27 -53.77
CA GLN A 235 -11.96 3.55 -55.17
C GLN A 235 -13.48 3.70 -55.34
N GLY A 236 -13.89 4.89 -55.78
CA GLY A 236 -15.26 5.23 -56.12
C GLY A 236 -15.62 4.86 -57.55
N GLN A 237 -16.53 5.63 -58.16
CA GLN A 237 -16.96 5.39 -59.54
C GLN A 237 -15.81 5.63 -60.53
N ARG A 238 -15.82 4.87 -61.62
CA ARG A 238 -14.89 5.10 -62.73
C ARG A 238 -15.38 6.30 -63.53
N LEU A 239 -14.53 7.31 -63.64
CA LEU A 239 -14.76 8.52 -64.42
C LEU A 239 -14.61 8.25 -65.93
N GLU A 240 -15.16 9.12 -66.77
CA GLU A 240 -15.12 9.01 -68.24
C GLU A 240 -13.67 8.98 -68.79
N ASN A 241 -12.74 9.62 -68.08
CA ASN A 241 -11.31 9.62 -68.43
C ASN A 241 -10.59 8.29 -68.05
N GLY A 242 -11.31 7.31 -67.51
CA GLY A 242 -10.80 6.01 -67.10
C GLY A 242 -10.18 5.95 -65.70
N SER A 243 -10.02 7.09 -65.00
CA SER A 243 -9.60 7.14 -63.60
C SER A 243 -10.75 6.82 -62.64
N PHE A 244 -10.47 6.65 -61.35
CA PHE A 244 -11.49 6.40 -60.32
C PHE A 244 -11.58 7.60 -59.37
N GLU A 245 -12.80 7.93 -58.94
CA GLU A 245 -12.98 8.87 -57.85
C GLU A 245 -12.38 8.33 -56.55
N SER A 246 -11.87 9.24 -55.72
CA SER A 246 -11.38 8.92 -54.38
C SER A 246 -12.49 9.20 -53.37
N VAL A 247 -13.02 8.16 -52.74
CA VAL A 247 -14.09 8.29 -51.74
C VAL A 247 -13.52 7.96 -50.37
N ILE A 248 -13.70 8.86 -49.40
CA ILE A 248 -13.33 8.61 -48.01
C ILE A 248 -14.45 7.75 -47.39
N SER A 249 -14.08 6.61 -46.81
CA SER A 249 -15.03 5.73 -46.14
C SER A 249 -15.65 6.41 -44.92
N GLU A 250 -16.84 5.94 -44.53
CA GLU A 250 -17.36 6.18 -43.17
C GLU A 250 -16.35 5.69 -42.11
N PRO A 251 -16.40 6.24 -40.88
CA PRO A 251 -15.54 5.79 -39.80
C PRO A 251 -15.71 4.30 -39.51
N GLN A 252 -14.60 3.57 -39.54
CA GLN A 252 -14.53 2.16 -39.19
C GLN A 252 -14.02 2.01 -37.77
N ARG A 253 -14.74 1.24 -36.95
CA ARG A 253 -14.34 0.92 -35.58
C ARG A 253 -13.73 -0.45 -35.51
N SER A 254 -12.66 -0.58 -34.75
CA SER A 254 -12.01 -1.85 -34.49
C SER A 254 -11.32 -1.81 -33.12
N SER A 255 -10.76 -2.94 -32.73
CA SER A 255 -10.03 -3.09 -31.47
C SER A 255 -8.95 -4.13 -31.61
N PHE A 256 -7.93 -4.06 -30.76
CA PHE A 256 -6.99 -5.15 -30.57
C PHE A 256 -6.68 -5.36 -29.09
N ASP A 257 -6.30 -6.59 -28.77
CA ASP A 257 -5.96 -7.03 -27.43
C ASP A 257 -4.50 -7.48 -27.37
N LYS A 258 -3.86 -7.24 -26.23
CA LYS A 258 -2.52 -7.72 -25.91
C LYS A 258 -2.52 -8.33 -24.52
N TYR A 259 -1.93 -9.51 -24.40
CA TYR A 259 -1.62 -10.15 -23.12
C TYR A 259 -0.11 -10.24 -22.95
N PHE A 260 0.39 -9.82 -21.80
CA PHE A 260 1.79 -9.94 -21.43
C PHE A 260 2.03 -11.22 -20.63
N ARG A 261 3.28 -11.67 -20.63
CA ARG A 261 3.72 -12.77 -19.74
C ARG A 261 3.93 -12.24 -18.33
N GLU A 262 4.26 -10.97 -18.22
CA GLU A 262 4.39 -10.24 -16.97
C GLU A 262 3.05 -10.14 -16.25
N SER A 263 3.10 -10.44 -14.97
CA SER A 263 2.01 -10.23 -14.02
C SER A 263 2.05 -8.83 -13.42
N VAL A 264 0.94 -8.41 -12.83
CA VAL A 264 0.88 -7.26 -11.93
C VAL A 264 0.65 -7.77 -10.52
N PHE A 265 1.41 -7.23 -9.58
CA PHE A 265 1.22 -7.46 -8.16
C PHE A 265 0.42 -6.27 -7.61
N LEU A 266 -0.84 -6.51 -7.28
CA LEU A 266 -1.78 -5.52 -6.79
C LEU A 266 -1.80 -5.56 -5.27
N VAL A 267 -1.81 -4.39 -4.66
CA VAL A 267 -1.76 -4.22 -3.21
C VAL A 267 -2.87 -3.29 -2.78
N LYS A 268 -3.63 -3.72 -1.78
CA LYS A 268 -4.67 -2.93 -1.13
C LYS A 268 -4.08 -2.26 0.11
N ALA A 269 -3.55 -1.06 -0.04
CA ALA A 269 -3.10 -0.25 1.10
C ALA A 269 -4.28 0.30 1.91
N GLY A 270 -4.05 0.65 3.18
CA GLY A 270 -5.11 1.14 4.06
C GLY A 270 -4.61 1.76 5.36
N GLU A 271 -5.57 2.22 6.16
CA GLU A 271 -5.30 2.65 7.54
C GLU A 271 -5.13 1.40 8.41
N ALA A 272 -4.03 1.33 9.15
CA ALA A 272 -3.84 0.27 10.13
C ALA A 272 -5.01 0.31 11.12
N SER A 273 -5.78 -0.77 11.22
CA SER A 273 -6.76 -0.91 12.30
C SER A 273 -5.97 -0.97 13.61
N GLY A 274 -5.93 0.16 14.32
CA GLY A 274 -5.32 0.31 15.63
C GLY A 274 -6.16 -0.34 16.72
#